data_AF-A0AAU6SEV7-F1
#
_entry.id   AF-A0AAU6SEV7-F1
#
_cell.length_a   1.000
_cell.length_b   1.000
_cell.length_c   1.000
_cell.angle_alpha   90.00
_cell.angle_beta   90.00
_cell.angle_gamma   90.00
#
_symmetry.space_group_name_H-M   'P 1'
#
loop_
_entity.id
_entity.type
_entity.pdbx_description
1 polymer ?
#
loop_
_entity_poly.entity_id
_entity_poly.type
_entity_poly.pdbx_seq_one_letter_code
_entity_poly.pdbx_strand_id
1 'polypeptide(L)'
;MAFWSTLFGKSKEVAASSPTPVHDLIPRWGEIEVQGESFRRDAVRRLFDELGLPEGGVTQQAAHLVPEPLNQYDRNAVKVVIGGWHIGYVPNEISAEVAAVLDGGQGVAPVRVWADPKDGTWRARATLFPSAVEPDRDFAQEQRAVVHVPDDREIIPPTTLTVSEPMDLRLLDSTRMRIKGIGNYVGWNERRAVGGTTYVLVREPDNPHDSCAVLVLSNARKVGYVSAARAKILAPLFDNLGSDGYLVGGTGPSDESVQLWVDIPKADVLRAFVKSRLS
;
A
#
# COMPACT_ATOMS: atom_id res chain seq x y z
N MET A 1 4.09 72.81 -12.70
CA MET A 1 2.77 72.16 -12.61
C MET A 1 2.98 70.69 -12.96
N ALA A 2 2.50 69.74 -12.13
CA ALA A 2 2.76 68.28 -12.19
C ALA A 2 4.27 67.89 -12.03
N PHE A 3 4.73 66.76 -11.45
CA PHE A 3 4.23 65.36 -11.24
C PHE A 3 4.43 64.44 -12.47
N TRP A 4 4.83 63.15 -12.40
CA TRP A 4 5.28 62.20 -11.33
C TRP A 4 5.81 60.90 -12.04
N SER A 5 6.50 59.89 -11.47
CA SER A 5 7.42 59.76 -10.31
C SER A 5 7.94 58.30 -10.15
N THR A 6 9.25 58.05 -10.18
CA THR A 6 9.89 56.76 -9.76
C THR A 6 11.34 57.03 -9.33
N LEU A 7 11.91 56.57 -8.20
CA LEU A 7 11.85 55.33 -7.39
C LEU A 7 12.55 54.10 -7.99
N PHE A 8 13.80 53.89 -7.57
CA PHE A 8 14.34 52.58 -7.18
C PHE A 8 15.18 52.72 -5.91
N GLY A 9 14.83 51.98 -4.87
CA GLY A 9 15.51 51.98 -3.57
C GLY A 9 16.50 50.83 -3.40
N LYS A 10 17.43 50.96 -2.44
CA LYS A 10 18.42 49.91 -2.14
C LYS A 10 17.76 48.60 -1.70
N SER A 11 18.30 47.48 -2.18
CA SER A 11 17.97 46.13 -1.71
C SER A 11 18.13 46.03 -0.19
N LYS A 12 17.13 45.44 0.49
CA LYS A 12 17.21 45.12 1.91
C LYS A 12 17.48 43.62 2.07
N GLU A 13 18.58 43.30 2.73
CA GLU A 13 19.01 41.94 3.04
C GLU A 13 17.98 41.26 3.96
N VAL A 14 17.55 40.05 3.60
CA VAL A 14 16.56 39.28 4.37
C VAL A 14 17.32 38.25 5.19
N ALA A 15 17.31 38.41 6.51
CA ALA A 15 17.93 37.45 7.42
C ALA A 15 17.26 36.07 7.29
N ALA A 16 18.06 35.02 7.18
CA ALA A 16 17.56 33.65 7.12
C ALA A 16 16.85 33.29 8.43
N SER A 17 15.56 32.95 8.35
CA SER A 17 14.82 32.36 9.46
C SER A 17 15.41 30.98 9.79
N SER A 18 15.85 30.77 11.02
CA SER A 18 16.22 29.44 11.52
C SER A 18 15.06 28.46 11.29
N PRO A 19 15.32 27.22 10.84
CA PRO A 19 14.26 26.25 10.64
C PRO A 19 13.57 25.95 11.99
N THR A 20 12.24 26.09 12.00
CA THR A 20 11.40 25.62 13.11
C THR A 20 11.71 24.13 13.36
N PRO A 21 11.84 23.67 14.61
CA PRO A 21 12.02 22.25 14.88
C PRO A 21 10.81 21.48 14.32
N VAL A 22 11.06 20.67 13.29
CA VAL A 22 10.05 19.79 12.71
C VAL A 22 9.81 18.68 13.72
N HIS A 23 8.65 18.70 14.37
CA HIS A 23 8.22 17.55 15.15
C HIS A 23 7.78 16.45 14.17
N ASP A 24 8.53 15.35 14.13
CA ASP A 24 8.17 14.13 13.41
C ASP A 24 6.93 13.47 14.05
N LEU A 25 5.77 14.07 13.80
CA LEU A 25 4.46 13.48 14.02
C LEU A 25 4.19 12.45 12.93
N ILE A 26 4.99 11.38 12.92
CA ILE A 26 4.64 10.13 12.20
C ILE A 26 3.25 9.74 12.72
N PRO A 27 2.21 9.73 11.85
CA PRO A 27 0.86 9.46 12.32
C PRO A 27 0.78 8.06 12.92
N ARG A 28 0.15 7.92 14.09
CA ARG A 28 0.07 6.63 14.81
C ARG A 28 -0.82 5.60 14.11
N TRP A 29 -1.58 6.04 13.11
CA TRP A 29 -2.44 5.24 12.25
C TRP A 29 -1.69 4.80 10.98
N GLY A 30 -1.80 3.51 10.65
CA GLY A 30 -1.24 2.92 9.43
C GLY A 30 -2.16 3.09 8.22
N GLU A 31 -2.29 2.05 7.40
CA GLU A 31 -3.31 2.00 6.34
C GLU A 31 -4.72 2.23 6.92
N ILE A 32 -5.44 3.24 6.42
CA ILE A 32 -6.83 3.51 6.81
C ILE A 32 -7.76 2.99 5.71
N GLU A 33 -8.57 1.96 6.00
CA GLU A 33 -9.71 1.63 5.13
C GLU A 33 -10.81 2.70 5.32
N VAL A 34 -11.17 3.35 4.21
CA VAL A 34 -12.25 4.34 4.14
C VAL A 34 -13.59 3.67 4.45
N GLN A 35 -14.57 4.46 4.90
CA GLN A 35 -15.91 3.99 5.22
C GLN A 35 -16.99 4.70 4.40
N GLY A 36 -18.04 3.95 4.07
CA GLY A 36 -19.27 4.48 3.46
C GLY A 36 -19.28 4.53 1.93
N GLU A 37 -18.30 3.96 1.24
CA GLU A 37 -18.24 3.94 -0.24
C GLU A 37 -19.46 3.21 -0.85
N SER A 38 -20.06 2.30 -0.09
CA SER A 38 -21.32 1.62 -0.42
C SER A 38 -22.51 2.57 -0.61
N PHE A 39 -22.46 3.78 -0.05
CA PHE A 39 -23.42 4.90 -0.24
C PHE A 39 -22.95 5.93 -1.30
N ARG A 40 -21.80 5.70 -1.94
CA ARG A 40 -21.14 6.61 -2.89
C ARG A 40 -20.93 5.99 -4.28
N ARG A 41 -21.70 4.94 -4.62
CA ARG A 41 -21.56 4.15 -5.86
C ARG A 41 -21.52 4.99 -7.15
N ASP A 42 -22.38 6.01 -7.29
CA ASP A 42 -22.35 6.93 -8.42
C ASP A 42 -21.11 7.83 -8.45
N ALA A 43 -20.56 8.20 -7.30
CA ALA A 43 -19.36 9.00 -7.18
C ALA A 43 -18.11 8.15 -7.51
N VAL A 44 -18.07 6.89 -7.07
CA VAL A 44 -17.07 5.89 -7.49
C VAL A 44 -17.13 5.68 -9.00
N ARG A 45 -18.32 5.44 -9.56
CA ARG A 45 -18.50 5.26 -11.01
C ARG A 45 -17.94 6.45 -11.78
N ARG A 46 -18.35 7.67 -11.44
CA ARG A 46 -17.90 8.89 -12.14
C ARG A 46 -16.39 9.10 -12.03
N LEU A 47 -15.79 8.85 -10.87
CA LEU A 47 -14.34 8.85 -10.71
C LEU A 47 -13.65 7.87 -11.67
N PHE A 48 -14.17 6.65 -11.80
CA PHE A 48 -13.60 5.64 -12.70
C PHE A 48 -13.89 5.95 -14.19
N ASP A 49 -15.06 6.49 -14.52
CA ASP A 49 -15.40 7.00 -15.86
C ASP A 49 -14.41 8.11 -16.29
N GLU A 50 -14.15 9.09 -15.41
CA GLU A 50 -13.23 10.22 -15.64
C GLU A 50 -11.75 9.81 -15.74
N LEU A 51 -11.36 8.74 -15.03
CA LEU A 51 -10.02 8.14 -15.15
C LEU A 51 -9.87 7.27 -16.43
N GLY A 52 -10.95 7.02 -17.17
CA GLY A 52 -10.96 6.14 -18.35
C GLY A 52 -10.92 4.65 -17.98
N LEU A 53 -11.50 4.28 -16.84
CA LEU A 53 -11.54 2.93 -16.26
C LEU A 53 -12.99 2.43 -16.04
N PRO A 54 -13.89 2.43 -17.05
CA PRO A 54 -15.31 2.10 -16.86
C PRO A 54 -15.56 0.66 -16.39
N GLU A 55 -14.62 -0.26 -16.63
CA GLU A 55 -14.65 -1.65 -16.13
C GLU A 55 -14.23 -1.78 -14.65
N GLY A 56 -13.96 -0.66 -13.96
CA GLY A 56 -13.45 -0.65 -12.59
C GLY A 56 -11.96 -0.98 -12.51
N GLY A 57 -11.57 -1.83 -11.57
CA GLY A 57 -10.20 -2.28 -11.37
C GLY A 57 -9.54 -1.69 -10.13
N VAL A 58 -8.26 -1.31 -10.22
CA VAL A 58 -7.49 -0.70 -9.14
C VAL A 58 -6.79 0.55 -9.67
N THR A 59 -6.89 1.65 -8.95
CA THR A 59 -6.17 2.91 -9.23
C THR A 59 -5.50 3.43 -7.96
N GLN A 60 -4.40 4.17 -8.11
CA GLN A 60 -3.84 5.03 -7.07
C GLN A 60 -4.12 6.48 -7.43
N GLN A 61 -4.49 7.30 -6.45
CA GLN A 61 -4.88 8.70 -6.62
C GLN A 61 -4.40 9.55 -5.42
N ALA A 62 -4.60 10.85 -5.50
CA ALA A 62 -4.59 11.73 -4.33
C ALA A 62 -6.00 11.85 -3.74
N ALA A 63 -6.17 11.61 -2.45
CA ALA A 63 -7.36 11.94 -1.69
C ALA A 63 -7.18 13.28 -0.99
N HIS A 64 -8.12 14.20 -1.18
CA HIS A 64 -8.28 15.37 -0.33
C HIS A 64 -9.06 14.97 0.93
N LEU A 65 -8.50 15.30 2.08
CA LEU A 65 -9.09 15.09 3.40
C LEU A 65 -9.71 16.41 3.87
N VAL A 66 -11.02 16.42 4.04
CA VAL A 66 -11.81 17.64 4.31
C VAL A 66 -12.60 17.45 5.61
N PRO A 67 -12.21 18.09 6.73
CA PRO A 67 -12.99 18.09 7.97
C PRO A 67 -14.36 18.72 7.76
N GLU A 68 -15.37 18.16 8.43
CA GLU A 68 -16.73 18.69 8.44
C GLU A 68 -17.18 19.00 9.88
N PRO A 69 -16.67 20.07 10.52
CA PRO A 69 -16.98 20.40 11.92
C PRO A 69 -18.44 20.75 12.20
N LEU A 70 -19.27 20.86 11.16
CA LEU A 70 -20.71 21.10 11.19
C LEU A 70 -21.53 19.86 10.73
N ASN A 71 -20.90 18.70 10.58
CA ASN A 71 -21.58 17.46 10.21
C ASN A 71 -22.51 17.00 11.36
N GLN A 72 -23.76 16.70 11.01
CA GLN A 72 -24.83 16.41 11.97
C GLN A 72 -24.68 15.07 12.73
N TYR A 73 -23.76 14.19 12.30
CA TYR A 73 -23.57 12.86 12.88
C TYR A 73 -22.26 12.75 13.69
N ASP A 74 -21.15 13.27 13.15
CA ASP A 74 -19.85 13.31 13.80
C ASP A 74 -19.17 14.66 13.52
N ARG A 75 -19.01 15.48 14.56
CA ARG A 75 -18.31 16.79 14.49
C ARG A 75 -16.81 16.68 14.15
N ASN A 76 -16.25 15.47 14.15
CA ASN A 76 -14.88 15.18 13.77
C ASN A 76 -14.79 14.51 12.38
N ALA A 77 -15.91 14.34 11.67
CA ALA A 77 -15.94 13.64 10.40
C ALA A 77 -14.96 14.25 9.38
N VAL A 78 -14.03 13.44 8.87
CA VAL A 78 -13.12 13.81 7.78
C VAL A 78 -13.57 13.11 6.50
N LYS A 79 -14.11 13.90 5.58
CA LYS A 79 -14.58 13.45 4.26
C LYS A 79 -13.39 13.19 3.34
N VAL A 80 -13.47 12.10 2.58
CA VAL A 80 -12.47 11.66 1.61
C VAL A 80 -12.99 11.98 0.19
N VAL A 81 -12.29 12.89 -0.49
CA VAL A 81 -12.63 13.36 -1.85
C VAL A 81 -11.52 12.98 -2.83
N ILE A 82 -11.86 12.34 -3.94
CA ILE A 82 -10.92 11.87 -4.97
C ILE A 82 -11.43 12.34 -6.32
N GLY A 83 -10.63 13.07 -7.10
CA GLY A 83 -11.08 13.66 -8.38
C GLY A 83 -12.26 14.62 -8.25
N GLY A 84 -12.47 15.24 -7.07
CA GLY A 84 -13.68 16.03 -6.76
C GLY A 84 -14.88 15.20 -6.28
N TRP A 85 -14.86 13.87 -6.42
CA TRP A 85 -15.92 12.97 -5.98
C TRP A 85 -15.77 12.57 -4.51
N HIS A 86 -16.85 12.74 -3.73
CA HIS A 86 -16.92 12.26 -2.34
C HIS A 86 -17.02 10.73 -2.34
N ILE A 87 -15.93 10.03 -1.98
CA ILE A 87 -15.86 8.57 -2.01
C ILE A 87 -16.22 7.94 -0.66
N GLY A 88 -15.91 8.59 0.46
CA GLY A 88 -16.33 8.13 1.79
C GLY A 88 -15.84 9.05 2.91
N TYR A 89 -15.70 8.51 4.12
CA TYR A 89 -15.12 9.16 5.28
C TYR A 89 -13.97 8.35 5.88
N VAL A 90 -13.10 9.02 6.64
CA VAL A 90 -12.22 8.39 7.63
C VAL A 90 -13.07 7.70 8.70
N PRO A 91 -12.71 6.49 9.20
CA PRO A 91 -13.43 5.81 10.28
C PRO A 91 -13.58 6.69 11.54
N ASN A 92 -14.74 6.60 12.20
CA ASN A 92 -15.06 7.43 13.37
C ASN A 92 -14.12 7.19 14.56
N GLU A 93 -13.57 5.97 14.66
CA GLU A 93 -12.61 5.55 15.68
C GLU A 93 -11.30 6.36 15.66
N ILE A 94 -10.97 6.97 14.52
CA ILE A 94 -9.76 7.79 14.32
C ILE A 94 -10.07 9.17 13.72
N SER A 95 -11.33 9.50 13.45
CA SER A 95 -11.72 10.77 12.81
C SER A 95 -11.28 11.97 13.65
N ALA A 96 -11.34 11.86 14.98
CA ALA A 96 -10.84 12.86 15.92
C ALA A 96 -9.32 13.10 15.83
N GLU A 97 -8.51 12.05 15.65
CA GLU A 97 -7.05 12.20 15.50
C GLU A 97 -6.70 12.86 14.17
N VAL A 98 -7.34 12.44 13.07
CA VAL A 98 -7.10 13.02 11.75
C VAL A 98 -7.61 14.46 11.68
N ALA A 99 -8.78 14.77 12.24
CA ALA A 99 -9.32 16.14 12.29
C ALA A 99 -8.43 17.08 13.13
N ALA A 100 -7.82 16.58 14.21
CA ALA A 100 -6.87 17.36 15.02
C ALA A 100 -5.55 17.64 14.27
N VAL A 101 -5.02 16.67 13.52
CA VAL A 101 -3.83 16.87 12.67
C VAL A 101 -4.09 17.88 11.53
N LEU A 102 -5.34 17.98 11.07
CA LEU A 102 -5.73 18.92 10.02
C LEU A 102 -6.02 20.35 10.52
N ASP A 103 -6.19 20.56 11.83
CA ASP A 103 -6.48 21.85 12.50
C ASP A 103 -7.54 22.72 11.78
N GLY A 104 -8.62 22.08 11.31
CA GLY A 104 -9.70 22.73 10.54
C GLY A 104 -9.35 23.12 9.09
N GLY A 105 -8.12 22.93 8.65
CA GLY A 105 -7.67 23.01 7.26
C GLY A 105 -8.04 21.78 6.43
N GLN A 106 -7.40 21.63 5.27
CA GLN A 106 -7.54 20.45 4.40
C GLN A 106 -6.18 19.76 4.20
N GLY A 107 -6.20 18.44 4.08
CA GLY A 107 -5.01 17.63 3.82
C GLY A 107 -5.06 16.91 2.47
N VAL A 108 -3.94 16.33 2.08
CA VAL A 108 -3.85 15.41 0.93
C VAL A 108 -3.10 14.16 1.37
N ALA A 109 -3.64 12.98 1.04
CA ALA A 109 -3.02 11.69 1.31
C ALA A 109 -3.04 10.80 0.06
N PRO A 110 -2.03 9.95 -0.20
CA PRO A 110 -2.14 8.90 -1.21
C PRO A 110 -3.30 7.96 -0.90
N VAL A 111 -4.05 7.56 -1.92
CA VAL A 111 -5.17 6.64 -1.77
C VAL A 111 -5.15 5.58 -2.86
N ARG A 112 -5.32 4.32 -2.45
CA ARG A 112 -5.50 3.18 -3.36
C ARG A 112 -6.97 2.80 -3.38
N VAL A 113 -7.62 2.93 -4.54
CA VAL A 113 -9.05 2.61 -4.73
C VAL A 113 -9.19 1.35 -5.56
N TRP A 114 -9.94 0.38 -5.08
CA TRP A 114 -10.47 -0.72 -5.87
C TRP A 114 -11.95 -0.47 -6.15
N ALA A 115 -12.40 -0.79 -7.37
CA ALA A 115 -13.80 -0.83 -7.75
C ALA A 115 -14.13 -2.06 -8.62
N ASP A 116 -15.36 -2.54 -8.53
CA ASP A 116 -15.91 -3.64 -9.33
C ASP A 116 -17.36 -3.29 -9.73
N PRO A 117 -17.66 -3.13 -11.04
CA PRO A 117 -18.98 -2.74 -11.54
C PRO A 117 -19.95 -3.91 -11.75
N LYS A 118 -19.57 -5.16 -11.41
CA LYS A 118 -20.39 -6.37 -11.65
C LYS A 118 -21.84 -6.22 -11.23
N ASP A 119 -22.71 -6.85 -12.01
CA ASP A 119 -24.16 -6.87 -11.80
C ASP A 119 -24.78 -5.44 -11.85
N GLY A 120 -24.11 -4.51 -12.55
CA GLY A 120 -24.45 -3.08 -12.55
C GLY A 120 -24.24 -2.38 -11.20
N THR A 121 -23.71 -3.09 -10.20
CA THR A 121 -23.57 -2.61 -8.84
C THR A 121 -22.11 -2.29 -8.56
N TRP A 122 -21.76 -1.01 -8.72
CA TRP A 122 -20.46 -0.48 -8.33
C TRP A 122 -20.18 -0.71 -6.84
N ARG A 123 -19.30 -1.68 -6.57
CA ARG A 123 -18.70 -1.96 -5.26
C ARG A 123 -17.32 -1.30 -5.23
N ALA A 124 -16.88 -0.86 -4.05
CA ALA A 124 -15.59 -0.18 -3.90
C ALA A 124 -14.93 -0.49 -2.56
N ARG A 125 -13.63 -0.18 -2.49
CA ARG A 125 -12.86 -0.02 -1.26
C ARG A 125 -11.75 0.99 -1.50
N ALA A 126 -11.66 2.04 -0.69
CA ALA A 126 -10.52 2.95 -0.68
C ALA A 126 -9.64 2.75 0.56
N THR A 127 -8.33 2.87 0.39
CA THR A 127 -7.33 2.77 1.47
C THR A 127 -6.39 3.98 1.40
N LEU A 128 -6.36 4.78 2.47
CA LEU A 128 -5.45 5.93 2.61
C LEU A 128 -4.12 5.48 3.23
N PHE A 129 -3.03 6.17 2.88
CA PHE A 129 -1.69 5.94 3.43
C PHE A 129 -1.20 7.20 4.18
N PRO A 130 -0.56 7.05 5.37
CA PRO A 130 -0.26 8.17 6.27
C PRO A 130 0.92 9.04 5.84
N SER A 131 1.75 8.55 4.92
CA SER A 131 2.92 9.24 4.38
C SER A 131 2.90 9.18 2.86
N ALA A 132 3.64 10.07 2.20
CA ALA A 132 3.85 9.97 0.76
C ALA A 132 4.49 8.61 0.43
N VAL A 133 3.78 7.78 -0.31
CA VAL A 133 4.32 6.54 -0.88
C VAL A 133 5.36 6.96 -1.93
N GLU A 134 6.48 6.24 -2.01
CA GLU A 134 7.41 6.41 -3.13
C GLU A 134 6.66 6.24 -4.47
N PRO A 135 7.04 6.94 -5.56
CA PRO A 135 6.29 6.95 -6.81
C PRO A 135 6.44 5.63 -7.60
N ASP A 136 5.86 4.56 -7.06
CA ASP A 136 6.05 3.19 -7.50
C ASP A 136 5.09 2.81 -8.65
N ARG A 137 5.56 3.10 -9.87
CA ARG A 137 5.03 2.72 -11.20
C ARG A 137 3.57 3.04 -11.56
N ASP A 138 3.41 3.89 -12.58
CA ASP A 138 2.16 4.08 -13.30
C ASP A 138 1.88 2.89 -14.25
N PHE A 139 1.24 1.85 -13.71
CA PHE A 139 0.76 0.69 -14.47
C PHE A 139 -0.26 1.06 -15.57
N ALA A 140 -0.90 2.24 -15.52
CA ALA A 140 -1.82 2.70 -16.56
C ALA A 140 -1.08 3.32 -17.76
N GLN A 141 0.12 3.89 -17.55
CA GLN A 141 1.07 4.18 -18.63
C GLN A 141 1.64 2.90 -19.25
N GLU A 142 2.04 1.92 -18.43
CA GLU A 142 2.50 0.62 -18.95
C GLU A 142 1.42 -0.04 -19.84
N GLN A 143 0.16 -0.11 -19.38
CA GLN A 143 -0.95 -0.65 -20.19
C GLN A 143 -1.24 0.16 -21.48
N ARG A 144 -1.00 1.47 -21.50
CA ARG A 144 -1.18 2.30 -22.71
C ARG A 144 -0.01 2.17 -23.71
N ALA A 145 1.15 1.69 -23.27
CA ALA A 145 2.29 1.38 -24.14
C ALA A 145 2.22 -0.05 -24.73
N VAL A 146 1.50 -0.96 -24.08
CA VAL A 146 1.35 -2.38 -24.47
C VAL A 146 0.36 -2.51 -25.64
N VAL A 147 0.83 -2.18 -26.85
CA VAL A 147 0.13 -2.44 -28.13
C VAL A 147 0.24 -3.93 -28.53
N HIS A 148 1.18 -4.66 -27.92
CA HIS A 148 1.39 -6.09 -28.08
C HIS A 148 1.32 -6.76 -26.71
N VAL A 149 0.36 -7.66 -26.48
CA VAL A 149 0.40 -8.56 -25.32
C VAL A 149 1.64 -9.44 -25.48
N PRO A 150 2.67 -9.31 -24.62
CA PRO A 150 3.90 -10.05 -24.81
C PRO A 150 3.68 -11.54 -24.53
N ASP A 151 4.43 -12.41 -25.21
CA ASP A 151 4.54 -13.82 -24.84
C ASP A 151 5.09 -13.94 -23.39
N ASP A 152 4.88 -15.08 -22.71
CA ASP A 152 5.21 -15.32 -21.29
C ASP A 152 6.71 -15.09 -20.93
N ARG A 153 7.53 -14.75 -21.91
CA ARG A 153 8.99 -14.58 -21.88
C ARG A 153 9.45 -13.11 -21.94
N GLU A 154 8.56 -12.18 -22.29
CA GLU A 154 8.91 -10.77 -22.55
C GLU A 154 8.48 -9.79 -21.43
N ILE A 155 7.92 -10.30 -20.32
CA ILE A 155 7.62 -9.49 -19.13
C ILE A 155 8.93 -9.03 -18.48
N ILE A 156 9.34 -7.78 -18.73
CA ILE A 156 10.51 -7.15 -18.09
C ILE A 156 10.29 -7.18 -16.57
N PRO A 157 11.15 -7.86 -15.79
CA PRO A 157 10.84 -8.16 -14.39
C PRO A 157 10.97 -6.91 -13.49
N PRO A 158 9.97 -6.64 -12.62
CA PRO A 158 10.13 -5.66 -11.55
C PRO A 158 11.10 -6.22 -10.50
N THR A 159 12.33 -5.70 -10.50
CA THR A 159 13.45 -5.96 -9.58
C THR A 159 13.53 -7.42 -9.13
N THR A 160 14.10 -8.27 -9.99
CA THR A 160 14.43 -9.67 -9.67
C THR A 160 15.33 -9.73 -8.44
N LEU A 161 14.79 -10.19 -7.31
CA LEU A 161 15.58 -10.37 -6.08
C LEU A 161 16.21 -11.76 -6.10
N THR A 162 17.51 -11.80 -6.34
CA THR A 162 18.30 -13.03 -6.48
C THR A 162 18.54 -13.70 -5.13
N VAL A 163 17.62 -14.59 -4.72
CA VAL A 163 17.87 -15.57 -3.66
C VAL A 163 18.46 -16.82 -4.33
N SER A 164 19.73 -17.10 -4.07
CA SER A 164 20.49 -18.19 -4.72
C SER A 164 20.10 -19.58 -4.22
N GLU A 165 20.10 -19.78 -2.90
CA GLU A 165 19.77 -21.05 -2.24
C GLU A 165 18.82 -20.82 -1.05
N PRO A 166 17.50 -20.73 -1.27
CA PRO A 166 16.54 -20.50 -0.19
C PRO A 166 16.41 -21.74 0.71
N MET A 167 16.47 -21.54 2.03
CA MET A 167 16.32 -22.60 3.02
C MET A 167 14.90 -23.18 2.97
N ASP A 168 14.75 -24.49 2.71
CA ASP A 168 13.44 -25.13 2.60
C ASP A 168 12.78 -25.36 3.97
N LEU A 169 11.68 -24.65 4.22
CA LEU A 169 10.86 -24.77 5.41
C LEU A 169 9.50 -25.45 5.12
N ARG A 170 9.24 -25.94 3.90
CA ARG A 170 7.94 -26.52 3.50
C ARG A 170 7.55 -27.77 4.28
N LEU A 171 8.52 -28.43 4.91
CA LEU A 171 8.30 -29.61 5.76
C LEU A 171 7.95 -29.26 7.22
N LEU A 172 8.01 -27.97 7.60
CA LEU A 172 7.60 -27.52 8.93
C LEU A 172 6.07 -27.34 8.99
N ASP A 173 5.46 -27.81 10.08
CA ASP A 173 4.05 -27.58 10.36
C ASP A 173 3.74 -26.07 10.40
N SER A 174 2.77 -25.67 9.60
CA SER A 174 2.58 -24.31 9.10
C SER A 174 1.14 -23.84 9.24
N THR A 175 0.94 -22.53 9.17
CA THR A 175 -0.39 -21.88 9.18
C THR A 175 -0.55 -21.04 7.93
N ARG A 176 -1.55 -21.39 7.11
CA ARG A 176 -1.90 -20.66 5.90
C ARG A 176 -2.41 -19.26 6.24
N MET A 177 -1.84 -18.24 5.60
CA MET A 177 -2.30 -16.85 5.74
C MET A 177 -2.22 -16.08 4.43
N ARG A 178 -3.08 -15.08 4.29
CA ARG A 178 -3.18 -14.23 3.10
C ARG A 178 -1.99 -13.28 3.02
N ILE A 179 -1.33 -13.23 1.86
CA ILE A 179 -0.26 -12.27 1.56
C ILE A 179 -0.84 -10.83 1.60
N LYS A 180 -0.12 -9.91 2.22
CA LYS A 180 -0.47 -8.49 2.38
C LYS A 180 0.21 -7.64 1.31
N GLY A 181 -0.31 -6.45 1.01
CA GLY A 181 0.30 -5.54 0.03
C GLY A 181 0.30 -6.02 -1.44
N ILE A 182 -0.33 -7.16 -1.79
CA ILE A 182 -0.33 -7.73 -3.16
C ILE A 182 -0.70 -6.69 -4.22
N GLY A 183 -1.68 -5.85 -3.92
CA GLY A 183 -2.20 -4.82 -4.82
C GLY A 183 -1.28 -3.61 -5.06
N ASN A 184 -0.05 -3.64 -4.54
CA ASN A 184 0.99 -2.64 -4.78
C ASN A 184 2.05 -3.18 -5.77
N TYR A 185 2.14 -4.49 -5.97
CA TYR A 185 3.19 -5.15 -6.77
C TYR A 185 2.66 -6.07 -7.87
N VAL A 186 1.38 -6.45 -7.79
CA VAL A 186 0.73 -7.43 -8.68
C VAL A 186 -0.71 -6.99 -9.00
N GLY A 187 -0.90 -6.60 -10.27
CA GLY A 187 -2.19 -6.29 -10.86
C GLY A 187 -3.15 -7.49 -10.85
N TRP A 188 -4.45 -7.24 -11.02
CA TRP A 188 -5.47 -8.29 -10.88
C TRP A 188 -5.23 -9.50 -11.78
N ASN A 189 -4.95 -9.25 -13.06
CA ASN A 189 -4.76 -10.29 -14.08
C ASN A 189 -3.49 -11.12 -13.85
N GLU A 190 -2.43 -10.50 -13.34
CA GLU A 190 -1.12 -11.13 -13.11
C GLU A 190 -1.11 -12.16 -11.97
N ARG A 191 -2.12 -12.14 -11.09
CA ARG A 191 -2.16 -13.01 -9.90
C ARG A 191 -2.27 -14.49 -10.23
N ARG A 192 -2.75 -14.85 -11.42
CA ARG A 192 -2.70 -16.24 -11.93
C ARG A 192 -1.28 -16.66 -12.33
N ALA A 193 -0.45 -15.74 -12.82
CA ALA A 193 0.93 -16.04 -13.23
C ALA A 193 1.90 -16.10 -12.04
N VAL A 194 1.72 -15.26 -11.02
CA VAL A 194 2.58 -15.26 -9.81
C VAL A 194 2.02 -16.07 -8.63
N GLY A 195 0.78 -16.57 -8.72
CA GLY A 195 0.13 -17.31 -7.65
C GLY A 195 0.47 -18.79 -7.67
N GLY A 196 1.39 -19.22 -6.79
CA GLY A 196 1.94 -20.58 -6.78
C GLY A 196 1.56 -21.45 -5.58
N THR A 197 1.99 -22.70 -5.63
CA THR A 197 2.03 -23.65 -4.50
C THR A 197 3.24 -23.45 -3.58
N THR A 198 4.18 -22.59 -3.98
CA THR A 198 5.38 -22.22 -3.21
C THR A 198 5.69 -20.74 -3.37
N TYR A 199 6.33 -20.17 -2.36
CA TYR A 199 6.85 -18.80 -2.33
C TYR A 199 8.19 -18.77 -1.60
N VAL A 200 8.99 -17.73 -1.78
CA VAL A 200 10.20 -17.49 -0.96
C VAL A 200 9.96 -16.29 -0.05
N LEU A 201 10.19 -16.47 1.24
CA LEU A 201 10.21 -15.36 2.21
C LEU A 201 11.60 -14.75 2.25
N VAL A 202 11.71 -13.42 2.29
CA VAL A 202 12.99 -12.69 2.39
C VAL A 202 12.90 -11.66 3.50
N ARG A 203 14.01 -11.45 4.23
CA ARG A 203 14.11 -10.39 5.24
C ARG A 203 14.49 -9.07 4.58
N GLU A 204 13.73 -8.02 4.88
CA GLU A 204 14.13 -6.65 4.59
C GLU A 204 14.38 -5.94 5.95
N PRO A 205 15.57 -6.06 6.56
CA PRO A 205 15.86 -5.42 7.85
C PRO A 205 15.93 -3.89 7.72
N ASP A 206 16.39 -3.40 6.58
CA ASP A 206 16.49 -1.97 6.24
C ASP A 206 15.21 -1.40 5.60
N ASN A 207 14.07 -2.10 5.71
CA ASN A 207 12.79 -1.62 5.20
C ASN A 207 12.37 -0.32 5.94
N PRO A 208 12.04 0.77 5.23
CA PRO A 208 11.79 2.08 5.83
C PRO A 208 10.50 2.18 6.66
N HIS A 209 9.65 1.14 6.68
CA HIS A 209 8.36 1.12 7.38
C HIS A 209 8.27 0.10 8.53
N ASP A 210 8.95 -1.06 8.41
CA ASP A 210 9.03 -2.06 9.48
C ASP A 210 10.35 -2.85 9.36
N SER A 211 11.30 -2.65 10.27
CA SER A 211 12.58 -3.38 10.26
C SER A 211 12.43 -4.89 10.52
N CYS A 212 11.24 -5.34 10.95
CA CYS A 212 10.88 -6.74 11.03
C CYS A 212 10.25 -7.27 9.73
N ALA A 213 10.23 -6.51 8.63
CA ALA A 213 9.58 -6.88 7.38
C ALA A 213 10.06 -8.24 6.84
N VAL A 214 9.07 -9.02 6.41
CA VAL A 214 9.24 -10.29 5.70
C VAL A 214 8.49 -10.20 4.38
N LEU A 215 9.27 -9.94 3.33
CA LEU A 215 8.88 -9.94 1.94
C LEU A 215 8.42 -11.34 1.50
N VAL A 216 7.48 -11.41 0.57
CA VAL A 216 7.10 -12.64 -0.14
C VAL A 216 7.41 -12.47 -1.63
N LEU A 217 8.20 -13.41 -2.16
CA LEU A 217 8.55 -13.55 -3.57
C LEU A 217 7.82 -14.75 -4.20
N SER A 218 7.49 -14.62 -5.48
CA SER A 218 7.13 -15.73 -6.36
C SER A 218 7.97 -15.62 -7.62
N ASN A 219 8.68 -16.69 -8.01
CA ASN A 219 9.60 -16.70 -9.15
C ASN A 219 10.54 -15.47 -9.19
N ALA A 220 11.15 -15.14 -8.04
CA ALA A 220 11.98 -13.96 -7.78
C ALA A 220 11.32 -12.56 -7.97
N ARG A 221 10.03 -12.48 -8.31
CA ARG A 221 9.22 -11.25 -8.33
C ARG A 221 8.59 -10.99 -6.96
N LYS A 222 8.63 -9.72 -6.52
CA LYS A 222 7.93 -9.19 -5.34
C LYS A 222 6.40 -9.35 -5.50
N VAL A 223 5.75 -10.10 -4.59
CA VAL A 223 4.27 -10.32 -4.61
C VAL A 223 3.53 -9.78 -3.40
N GLY A 224 4.24 -9.28 -2.39
CA GLY A 224 3.66 -8.71 -1.17
C GLY A 224 4.46 -9.04 0.08
N TYR A 225 3.82 -8.99 1.25
CA TYR A 225 4.45 -9.22 2.55
C TYR A 225 3.66 -10.19 3.44
N VAL A 226 4.36 -10.77 4.41
CA VAL A 226 3.74 -11.32 5.62
C VAL A 226 3.21 -10.15 6.47
N SER A 227 2.11 -10.34 7.22
CA SER A 227 1.58 -9.27 8.08
C SER A 227 2.59 -8.86 9.17
N ALA A 228 2.75 -7.56 9.44
CA ALA A 228 3.72 -7.02 10.40
C ALA A 228 3.69 -7.73 11.77
N ALA A 229 2.50 -8.04 12.30
CA ALA A 229 2.34 -8.78 13.55
C ALA A 229 2.95 -10.21 13.53
N ARG A 230 2.97 -10.86 12.36
CA ARG A 230 3.65 -12.15 12.15
C ARG A 230 5.12 -11.96 11.76
N ALA A 231 5.43 -10.94 10.99
CA ALA A 231 6.79 -10.57 10.59
C ALA A 231 7.67 -10.33 11.84
N LYS A 232 7.16 -9.60 12.85
CA LYS A 232 7.78 -9.42 14.18
C LYS A 232 8.06 -10.71 14.98
N ILE A 233 7.41 -11.82 14.65
CA ILE A 233 7.67 -13.15 15.25
C ILE A 233 8.71 -13.93 14.42
N LEU A 234 8.69 -13.77 13.10
CA LEU A 234 9.59 -14.46 12.17
C LEU A 234 10.98 -13.81 12.09
N ALA A 235 11.05 -12.47 12.09
CA ALA A 235 12.27 -11.69 11.91
C ALA A 235 13.44 -12.20 12.76
N PRO A 236 13.37 -12.20 14.11
CA PRO A 236 14.48 -12.70 14.92
C PRO A 236 14.76 -14.19 14.76
N LEU A 237 13.87 -14.98 14.15
CA LEU A 237 14.12 -16.40 13.87
C LEU A 237 14.85 -16.58 12.53
N PHE A 238 14.53 -15.76 11.52
CA PHE A 238 15.26 -15.70 10.25
C PHE A 238 16.63 -15.04 10.43
N ASP A 239 16.72 -13.98 11.24
CA ASP A 239 17.98 -13.30 11.56
C ASP A 239 18.96 -14.25 12.31
N ASN A 240 18.44 -15.24 13.04
CA ASN A 240 19.22 -16.34 13.65
C ASN A 240 19.53 -17.51 12.69
N LEU A 241 18.81 -17.67 11.58
CA LEU A 241 19.06 -18.71 10.57
C LEU A 241 20.04 -18.25 9.48
N GLY A 242 20.20 -16.94 9.28
CA GLY A 242 21.25 -16.36 8.45
C GLY A 242 21.18 -16.71 6.96
N SER A 243 19.99 -17.02 6.44
CA SER A 243 19.76 -17.34 5.03
C SER A 243 19.02 -16.21 4.30
N ASP A 244 19.43 -15.94 3.06
CA ASP A 244 18.92 -14.86 2.20
C ASP A 244 17.45 -15.06 1.80
N GLY A 245 16.90 -16.26 1.97
CA GLY A 245 15.47 -16.49 1.87
C GLY A 245 15.03 -17.88 2.29
N TYR A 246 13.72 -18.06 2.48
CA TYR A 246 13.11 -19.25 3.04
C TYR A 246 12.00 -19.76 2.12
N LEU A 247 12.19 -20.93 1.52
CA LEU A 247 11.20 -21.54 0.63
C LEU A 247 10.06 -22.13 1.48
N VAL A 248 8.83 -21.69 1.19
CA VAL A 248 7.62 -22.04 1.94
C VAL A 248 6.49 -22.48 1.00
N GLY A 249 5.48 -23.13 1.57
CA GLY A 249 4.27 -23.52 0.84
C GLY A 249 3.36 -22.33 0.57
N GLY A 250 2.30 -22.58 -0.19
CA GLY A 250 1.22 -21.62 -0.36
C GLY A 250 0.13 -22.11 -1.30
N THR A 251 -0.72 -21.21 -1.74
CA THR A 251 -1.75 -21.46 -2.75
C THR A 251 -2.01 -20.18 -3.55
N GLY A 252 -2.07 -20.35 -4.88
CA GLY A 252 -2.43 -19.30 -5.82
C GLY A 252 -3.92 -18.97 -5.81
N PRO A 253 -4.41 -18.20 -6.79
CA PRO A 253 -5.82 -17.89 -6.89
C PRO A 253 -6.63 -19.12 -7.35
N SER A 254 -7.88 -19.20 -6.94
CA SER A 254 -8.89 -20.05 -7.56
C SER A 254 -9.78 -19.22 -8.49
N ASP A 255 -10.64 -19.86 -9.29
CA ASP A 255 -11.60 -19.16 -10.14
C ASP A 255 -12.62 -18.33 -9.34
N GLU A 256 -12.80 -18.66 -8.05
CA GLU A 256 -13.64 -17.92 -7.11
C GLU A 256 -12.88 -16.80 -6.36
N SER A 257 -11.54 -16.80 -6.34
CA SER A 257 -10.77 -15.96 -5.43
C SER A 257 -9.36 -15.63 -5.94
N VAL A 258 -9.12 -14.35 -6.25
CA VAL A 258 -7.79 -13.81 -6.61
C VAL A 258 -6.88 -13.51 -5.40
N GLN A 259 -7.08 -14.22 -4.28
CA GLN A 259 -6.27 -14.05 -3.07
C GLN A 259 -5.09 -15.02 -3.08
N LEU A 260 -3.88 -14.50 -2.82
CA LEU A 260 -2.68 -15.30 -2.69
C LEU A 260 -2.44 -15.66 -1.22
N TRP A 261 -2.08 -16.92 -0.98
CA TRP A 261 -1.90 -17.49 0.35
C TRP A 261 -0.50 -18.07 0.49
N VAL A 262 0.13 -17.83 1.64
CA VAL A 262 1.46 -18.35 1.98
C VAL A 262 1.36 -19.16 3.27
N ASP A 263 2.05 -20.29 3.31
CA ASP A 263 2.05 -21.22 4.45
C ASP A 263 3.25 -20.90 5.35
N ILE A 264 3.00 -20.25 6.47
CA ILE A 264 4.04 -19.77 7.38
C ILE A 264 4.26 -20.79 8.50
N PRO A 265 5.50 -21.30 8.71
CA PRO A 265 5.82 -22.20 9.82
C PRO A 265 5.32 -21.68 11.17
N LYS A 266 4.77 -22.58 12.00
CA LYS A 266 4.30 -22.25 13.36
C LYS A 266 5.47 -21.78 14.22
N ALA A 267 5.21 -20.89 15.19
CA ALA A 267 6.27 -20.10 15.81
C ALA A 267 7.15 -20.92 16.77
N ASP A 268 6.51 -21.82 17.50
CA ASP A 268 7.08 -22.90 18.30
C ASP A 268 7.89 -23.89 17.45
N VAL A 269 7.33 -24.35 16.32
CA VAL A 269 8.00 -25.27 15.38
C VAL A 269 9.26 -24.63 14.78
N LEU A 270 9.18 -23.38 14.32
CA LEU A 270 10.32 -22.65 13.78
C LEU A 270 11.38 -22.37 14.85
N ARG A 271 11.00 -22.03 16.08
CA ARG A 271 11.94 -21.89 17.22
C ARG A 271 12.68 -23.19 17.52
N ALA A 272 11.98 -24.35 17.48
CA ALA A 272 12.61 -25.65 17.67
C ALA A 272 13.63 -25.95 16.56
N PHE A 273 13.27 -25.67 15.30
CA PHE A 273 14.17 -25.84 14.16
C PHE A 273 15.40 -24.92 14.21
N VAL A 274 15.24 -23.64 14.56
CA VAL A 274 16.34 -22.69 14.79
C VAL A 274 17.27 -23.23 15.89
N LYS A 275 16.70 -23.70 17.02
CA LYS A 275 17.50 -24.27 18.10
C LYS A 275 18.33 -25.48 17.65
N SER A 276 17.78 -26.36 16.80
CA SER A 276 18.52 -27.52 16.25
C SER A 276 19.50 -27.19 15.12
N ARG A 277 19.64 -25.90 14.74
CA ARG A 277 20.64 -25.41 13.78
C ARG A 277 21.78 -24.64 14.46
N LEU A 278 21.61 -24.24 15.72
CA LEU A 278 22.58 -23.50 16.54
C LEU A 278 23.24 -24.38 17.61
N SER A 279 23.03 -25.70 17.55
CA SER A 279 23.49 -26.72 18.51
C SER A 279 24.35 -27.79 17.86
#